data_AF-J0XUS7-F1
#
_entry.id   AF-J0XUS7-F1
#
_cell.length_a   1.000
_cell.length_b   1.000
_cell.length_c   1.000
_cell.angle_alpha   90.00
_cell.angle_beta   90.00
_cell.angle_gamma   90.00
#
_symmetry.space_group_name_H-M   'P 1'
#
loop_
_entity.id
_entity.type
_entity.pdbx_description
1 polymer ?
#
loop_
_entity_poly.entity_id
_entity_poly.type
_entity_poly.pdbx_seq_one_letter_code
_entity_poly.pdbx_strand_id
1 'polypeptide(L)'
;MIAYLHGTLVYKSPTELIMDVGGVGYRLHISLQTYQAVQALDKAKLLTHHLVKEDQEALYGFATAEELQLFEQLISVSGVGANTARVLLSAMSAKEIRGAIIAENVAVLKSAKGIGPKSAKRIILELKDKLLKESGAVSEAIAASIQGQTVGENPIRSEALDALLALGFNKIKAQKDQNRILAMQALIKSFLFSAVILLLLGQSACRYPYYTPQAKMARKALQAEKKARKAAAAQLPASDTTIAASDEGLDQLPSTDPKARGGQKRKRISSLMPQL
;
A
#
# COMPACT_ATOMS: atom_id res chain seq x y z
N MET A 1 15.84 16.14 7.91
CA MET A 1 17.26 16.26 8.32
C MET A 1 17.52 15.53 9.63
N ILE A 2 16.79 15.81 10.72
CA ILE A 2 16.90 15.06 11.99
C ILE A 2 15.67 14.14 12.11
N ALA A 3 15.86 12.83 11.97
CA ALA A 3 14.76 11.85 11.93
C ALA A 3 14.41 11.27 13.31
N TYR A 4 15.40 11.14 14.18
CA TYR A 4 15.21 10.72 15.56
C TYR A 4 16.33 11.24 16.44
N LEU A 5 16.07 11.31 17.74
CA LEU A 5 17.05 11.57 18.78
C LEU A 5 17.01 10.46 19.82
N HIS A 6 18.18 10.08 20.31
CA HIS A 6 18.32 9.08 21.37
C HIS A 6 19.30 9.59 22.41
N GLY A 7 18.85 9.73 23.64
CA GLY A 7 19.64 10.35 24.69
C GLY A 7 18.92 10.41 26.03
N THR A 8 19.47 11.19 26.94
CA THR A 8 18.98 11.35 28.31
C THR A 8 18.00 12.52 28.38
N LEU A 9 16.88 12.33 29.08
CA LEU A 9 15.86 13.36 29.29
C LEU A 9 16.26 14.26 30.46
N VAL A 10 16.79 15.45 30.16
CA VAL A 10 17.29 16.40 31.18
C VAL A 10 16.16 17.25 31.75
N TYR A 11 15.20 17.64 30.91
CA TYR A 11 14.04 18.43 31.31
C TYR A 11 12.77 17.89 30.65
N LYS A 12 11.69 17.78 31.43
CA LYS A 12 10.41 17.21 31.00
C LYS A 12 9.29 18.17 31.37
N SER A 13 8.58 18.68 30.37
CA SER A 13 7.34 19.45 30.51
C SER A 13 6.28 18.89 29.55
N PRO A 14 4.98 19.00 29.85
CA PRO A 14 3.91 18.53 28.97
C PRO A 14 3.94 19.11 27.54
N THR A 15 4.61 20.26 27.35
CA THR A 15 4.70 20.93 26.04
C THR A 15 6.09 20.86 25.42
N GLU A 16 7.12 20.65 26.23
CA GLU A 16 8.52 20.77 25.82
C GLU A 16 9.40 19.77 26.57
N LEU A 17 10.43 19.29 25.89
CA LEU A 17 11.38 18.33 26.43
C LEU A 17 12.78 18.71 25.99
N ILE A 18 13.77 18.59 26.88
CA ILE A 18 15.18 18.78 26.55
C ILE A 18 15.88 17.43 26.66
N MET A 19 16.47 16.99 25.56
CA MET A 19 17.23 15.74 25.49
C MET A 19 18.71 16.04 25.29
N ASP A 20 19.55 15.48 26.14
CA ASP A 20 21.00 15.50 25.98
C ASP A 20 21.44 14.32 25.12
N VAL A 21 22.04 14.64 23.98
CA VAL A 21 22.63 13.68 23.04
C VAL A 21 24.11 14.05 22.87
N GLY A 22 24.97 13.33 23.57
CA GLY A 22 26.43 13.50 23.44
C GLY A 22 26.95 14.86 23.93
N GLY A 23 26.29 15.48 24.92
CA GLY A 23 26.66 16.79 25.46
C GLY A 23 25.92 17.97 24.81
N VAL A 24 25.03 17.71 23.84
CA VAL A 24 24.22 18.74 23.18
C VAL A 24 22.76 18.61 23.60
N GLY A 25 22.21 19.68 24.18
CA GLY A 25 20.81 19.76 24.61
C GLY A 25 19.86 20.16 23.48
N TYR A 26 19.10 19.21 22.96
CA TYR A 26 18.06 19.44 21.95
C TYR A 26 16.73 19.77 22.60
N ARG A 27 16.16 20.93 22.27
CA ARG A 27 14.80 21.30 22.67
C ARG A 27 13.78 20.77 21.68
N LEU A 28 12.86 19.95 22.17
CA LEU A 28 11.80 19.28 21.42
C LEU A 28 10.44 19.79 21.88
N HIS A 29 9.59 20.20 20.94
CA HIS A 29 8.18 20.44 21.18
C HIS A 29 7.41 19.13 21.08
N ILE A 30 6.71 18.74 22.14
CA ILE A 30 6.03 17.44 22.22
C ILE A 30 4.52 17.61 22.43
N SER A 31 3.76 16.58 22.10
CA SER A 31 2.35 16.47 22.48
C SER A 31 2.20 15.89 23.90
N LEU A 32 1.02 16.09 24.49
CA LEU A 32 0.70 15.51 25.80
C LEU A 32 0.77 13.97 25.78
N GLN A 33 0.39 13.34 24.66
CA GLN A 33 0.46 11.89 24.47
C GLN A 33 1.91 11.38 24.56
N THR A 34 2.83 12.04 23.83
CA THR A 34 4.26 11.74 23.90
C THR A 34 4.80 11.94 25.31
N TYR A 35 4.41 13.02 26.00
CA TYR A 35 4.84 13.30 27.37
C TYR A 35 4.45 12.16 28.33
N GLN A 36 3.21 11.69 28.27
CA GLN A 36 2.73 10.59 29.10
C GLN A 36 3.52 9.29 28.86
N ALA A 37 3.96 9.04 27.63
CA ALA A 37 4.77 7.88 27.29
C ALA A 37 6.22 7.95 27.82
N VAL A 38 6.80 9.16 27.93
CA VAL A 38 8.22 9.33 28.30
C VAL A 38 8.48 9.89 29.69
N GLN A 39 7.45 10.36 30.40
CA GLN A 39 7.62 11.01 31.71
C GLN A 39 8.39 10.15 32.73
N ALA A 40 8.17 8.84 32.71
CA ALA A 40 8.77 7.89 33.64
C ALA A 40 10.17 7.37 33.21
N LEU A 41 10.64 7.73 32.01
CA LEU A 41 11.90 7.24 31.45
C LEU A 41 13.02 8.25 31.65
N ASP A 42 14.23 7.80 31.97
CA ASP A 42 15.40 8.70 32.02
C ASP A 42 16.12 8.82 30.68
N LYS A 43 16.00 7.80 29.83
CA LYS A 43 16.49 7.79 28.45
C LYS A 43 15.37 7.36 27.51
N ALA A 44 15.27 8.01 26.38
CA ALA A 44 14.25 7.68 25.38
C ALA A 44 14.81 7.83 23.96
N LYS A 45 14.19 7.12 23.02
CA LYS A 45 14.33 7.36 21.59
C LYS A 45 13.05 8.05 21.13
N LEU A 46 13.16 9.27 20.62
CA LEU A 46 12.04 10.03 20.08
C LEU A 46 12.23 10.21 18.58
N LEU A 47 11.16 9.99 17.84
CA LEU A 47 11.10 10.34 16.43
C LEU A 47 10.88 11.83 16.30
N THR A 48 11.52 12.46 15.32
CA THR A 48 11.53 13.92 15.22
C THR A 48 11.13 14.41 13.84
N HIS A 49 10.36 15.50 13.83
CA HIS A 49 10.11 16.29 12.63
C HIS A 49 10.83 17.64 12.76
N HIS A 50 11.76 17.92 11.85
CA HIS A 50 12.54 19.15 11.84
C HIS A 50 11.89 20.19 10.91
N LEU A 51 11.35 21.25 11.49
CA LEU A 51 10.73 22.36 10.78
C LEU A 51 11.71 23.52 10.68
N VAL A 52 12.15 23.82 9.46
CA VAL A 52 13.04 24.95 9.14
C VAL A 52 12.23 26.01 8.42
N LYS A 53 12.21 27.22 8.97
CA LYS A 53 11.67 28.44 8.36
C LYS A 53 12.75 29.52 8.36
N GLU A 54 12.56 30.58 7.58
CA GLU A 54 13.52 31.68 7.45
C GLU A 54 13.90 32.31 8.80
N ASP A 55 12.93 32.49 9.70
CA ASP A 55 13.14 33.14 11.01
C ASP A 55 13.22 32.16 12.20
N GLN A 56 12.93 30.87 12.00
CA GLN A 56 12.80 29.92 13.10
C GLN A 56 13.10 28.49 12.68
N GLU A 57 13.91 27.81 13.50
CA GLU A 57 14.06 26.36 13.51
C GLU A 57 13.33 25.76 14.71
N ALA A 58 12.54 24.72 14.49
CA ALA A 58 11.82 24.02 15.53
C ALA A 58 11.88 22.51 15.33
N LEU A 59 12.17 21.78 16.41
CA LEU A 59 12.10 20.32 16.43
C LEU A 59 10.84 19.87 17.16
N TYR A 60 10.06 19.00 16.53
CA TYR A 60 8.91 18.35 17.13
C TYR A 60 9.24 16.89 17.41
N GLY A 61 8.84 16.38 18.58
CA GLY A 61 9.16 15.02 19.03
C GLY A 61 7.91 14.15 19.24
N PHE A 62 7.99 12.90 18.82
CA PHE A 62 6.92 11.90 18.90
C PHE A 62 7.44 10.57 19.46
N ALA A 63 6.62 9.90 20.26
CA ALA A 63 6.97 8.59 20.81
C ALA A 63 6.79 7.48 19.78
N THR A 64 5.78 7.60 18.91
CA THR A 64 5.41 6.57 17.93
C THR A 64 5.51 7.06 16.49
N ALA A 65 5.72 6.11 15.56
CA ALA A 65 5.77 6.42 14.14
C ALA A 65 4.40 6.84 13.58
N GLU A 66 3.31 6.26 14.11
CA GLU A 66 1.94 6.60 13.72
C GLU A 66 1.62 8.08 14.01
N GLU A 67 2.10 8.61 15.14
CA GLU A 67 1.97 10.02 15.51
C GLU A 67 2.78 10.93 14.59
N LEU A 68 4.04 10.58 14.29
CA LEU A 68 4.88 11.35 13.37
C LEU A 68 4.23 11.45 11.99
N GLN A 69 3.79 10.31 11.44
CA GLN A 69 3.13 10.27 10.14
C GLN A 69 1.86 11.12 10.12
N LEU A 70 1.02 11.01 11.17
CA LEU A 70 -0.19 11.83 11.26
C LEU A 70 0.13 13.32 11.38
N PHE A 71 1.17 13.69 12.13
CA PHE A 71 1.62 15.06 12.23
C PHE A 71 2.04 15.63 10.86
N GLU A 72 2.83 14.87 10.10
CA GLU A 72 3.25 15.25 8.74
C GLU A 72 2.08 15.39 7.77
N GLN A 73 1.09 14.52 7.88
CA GLN A 73 -0.16 14.63 7.14
C GLN A 73 -0.93 15.90 7.52
N LEU A 74 -1.03 16.21 8.81
CA LEU A 74 -1.74 17.39 9.30
C LEU A 74 -1.10 18.70 8.83
N ILE A 75 0.22 18.85 8.92
CA ILE A 75 0.92 20.07 8.46
C ILE A 75 0.88 20.24 6.95
N SER A 76 0.66 19.15 6.19
CA SER A 76 0.47 19.22 4.74
C SER A 76 -0.85 19.91 4.36
N VAL A 77 -1.82 20.01 5.28
CA VAL A 77 -3.11 20.66 5.03
C VAL A 77 -2.96 22.18 5.14
N SER A 78 -3.35 22.90 4.09
CA SER A 78 -3.22 24.36 4.09
C SER A 78 -4.17 25.01 5.12
N GLY A 79 -3.58 25.80 6.02
CA GLY A 79 -4.29 26.41 7.15
C GLY A 79 -4.14 25.65 8.48
N VAL A 80 -3.39 24.54 8.49
CA VAL A 80 -2.97 23.84 9.71
C VAL A 80 -1.47 24.06 9.90
N GLY A 81 -1.09 24.76 10.96
CA GLY A 81 0.31 24.95 11.33
C GLY A 81 0.82 23.82 12.25
N ALA A 82 2.15 23.70 12.35
CA ALA A 82 2.81 22.74 13.24
C ALA A 82 2.36 22.86 14.71
N ASN A 83 2.18 24.08 15.22
CA ASN A 83 1.63 24.31 16.57
C ASN A 83 0.19 23.81 16.71
N THR A 84 -0.66 24.05 15.73
CA THR A 84 -2.06 23.58 15.73
C THR A 84 -2.13 22.06 15.66
N ALA A 85 -1.28 21.43 14.84
CA ALA A 85 -1.18 19.97 14.75
C ALA A 85 -0.71 19.36 16.08
N ARG A 86 0.27 19.98 16.75
CA ARG A 86 0.73 19.55 18.09
C ARG A 86 -0.39 19.64 19.14
N VAL A 87 -1.18 20.71 19.11
CA VAL A 87 -2.33 20.90 20.01
C VAL A 87 -3.41 19.84 19.75
N LEU A 88 -3.69 19.53 18.48
CA LEU A 88 -4.63 18.48 18.11
C LEU A 88 -4.19 17.10 18.63
N LEU A 89 -2.91 16.75 18.43
CA LEU A 89 -2.31 15.52 18.98
C LEU A 89 -2.20 15.51 20.52
N SER A 90 -2.37 16.66 21.16
CA SER A 90 -2.44 16.74 22.63
C SER A 90 -3.85 16.55 23.15
N ALA A 91 -4.87 16.93 22.37
CA ALA A 91 -6.27 16.80 22.74
C ALA A 91 -6.81 15.37 22.57
N MET A 92 -6.26 14.62 21.62
CA MET A 92 -6.76 13.30 21.23
C MET A 92 -5.65 12.44 20.64
N SER A 93 -5.85 11.13 20.71
CA SER A 93 -4.88 10.15 20.19
C SER A 93 -4.87 10.11 18.67
N ALA A 94 -3.78 9.62 18.08
CA ALA A 94 -3.65 9.49 16.63
C ALA A 94 -4.77 8.62 16.01
N LYS A 95 -5.21 7.58 16.74
CA LYS A 95 -6.29 6.68 16.30
C LYS A 95 -7.64 7.38 16.28
N GLU A 96 -7.96 8.15 17.32
CA GLU A 96 -9.19 8.93 17.40
C GLU A 96 -9.27 9.98 16.30
N ILE A 97 -8.15 10.67 16.01
CA ILE A 97 -8.09 11.65 14.92
C ILE A 97 -8.37 10.98 13.57
N ARG A 98 -7.72 9.85 13.30
CA ARG A 98 -7.95 9.08 12.06
C ARG A 98 -9.42 8.63 11.96
N GLY A 99 -9.98 8.10 13.05
CA GLY A 99 -11.39 7.72 13.11
C GLY A 99 -12.35 8.89 12.88
N ALA A 100 -12.07 10.05 13.48
CA ALA A 100 -12.86 11.27 13.31
C ALA A 100 -12.81 11.80 11.87
N ILE A 101 -11.67 11.68 11.19
CA ILE A 101 -11.53 12.05 9.77
C ILE A 101 -12.36 11.11 8.89
N ILE A 102 -12.27 9.79 9.11
CA ILE A 102 -13.02 8.79 8.34
C ILE A 102 -14.54 8.95 8.55
N ALA A 103 -14.96 9.20 9.79
CA ALA A 103 -16.36 9.41 10.16
C ALA A 103 -16.87 10.84 9.86
N GLU A 104 -16.04 11.70 9.25
CA GLU A 104 -16.35 13.11 8.93
C GLU A 104 -16.85 13.93 10.14
N ASN A 105 -16.40 13.58 11.35
CA ASN A 105 -16.88 14.21 12.56
C ASN A 105 -16.18 15.55 12.82
N VAL A 106 -16.74 16.61 12.26
CA VAL A 106 -16.25 18.00 12.39
C VAL A 106 -16.22 18.47 13.86
N ALA A 107 -17.15 18.00 14.69
CA ALA A 107 -17.28 18.46 16.08
C ALA A 107 -16.08 18.04 16.93
N VAL A 108 -15.59 16.81 16.72
CA VAL A 108 -14.41 16.27 17.41
C VAL A 108 -13.17 17.09 17.04
N LEU A 109 -12.92 17.33 15.75
CA LEU A 109 -11.75 18.10 15.30
C LEU A 109 -11.78 19.57 15.75
N LYS A 110 -12.97 20.16 15.91
CA LYS A 110 -13.15 21.53 16.41
C LYS A 110 -12.81 21.69 17.89
N SER A 111 -12.75 20.60 18.66
CA SER A 111 -12.41 20.66 20.10
C SER A 111 -10.99 21.18 20.36
N ALA A 112 -10.08 21.01 19.41
CA ALA A 112 -8.71 21.51 19.52
C ALA A 112 -8.62 23.03 19.28
N LYS A 113 -7.91 23.73 20.17
CA LYS A 113 -7.69 25.17 20.09
C LYS A 113 -6.97 25.52 18.78
N GLY A 114 -7.55 26.42 17.99
CA GLY A 114 -7.00 26.88 16.72
C GLY A 114 -7.55 26.17 15.48
N ILE A 115 -8.46 25.21 15.63
CA ILE A 115 -9.16 24.58 14.51
C ILE A 115 -10.58 25.16 14.37
N GLY A 116 -10.77 26.01 13.36
CA GLY A 116 -12.09 26.53 12.99
C GLY A 116 -12.92 25.53 12.16
N PRO A 117 -14.23 25.79 11.97
CA PRO A 117 -15.11 24.90 11.21
C PRO A 117 -14.70 24.75 9.73
N LYS A 118 -14.10 25.79 9.14
CA LYS A 118 -13.57 25.74 7.76
C LYS A 118 -12.31 24.88 7.68
N SER A 119 -11.40 25.03 8.65
CA SER A 119 -10.17 24.25 8.70
C SER A 119 -10.46 22.77 8.97
N ALA A 120 -11.36 22.46 9.92
CA ALA A 120 -11.79 21.08 10.19
C ALA A 120 -12.35 20.38 8.95
N LYS A 121 -13.24 21.03 8.19
CA LYS A 121 -13.77 20.47 6.93
C LYS A 121 -12.68 20.23 5.90
N ARG A 122 -11.68 21.12 5.82
CA ARG A 122 -10.55 20.99 4.90
C ARG A 122 -9.63 19.83 5.28
N ILE A 123 -9.33 19.67 6.57
CA ILE A 123 -8.59 18.52 7.11
C ILE A 123 -9.28 17.23 6.71
N ILE A 124 -10.60 17.14 6.91
CA ILE A 124 -11.38 15.95 6.55
C ILE A 124 -11.26 15.67 5.05
N LEU A 125 -11.50 16.68 4.19
CA LEU A 125 -11.48 16.49 2.74
C LEU A 125 -10.10 16.05 2.23
N GLU A 126 -9.01 16.71 2.65
CA GLU A 126 -7.67 16.44 2.13
C GLU A 126 -7.05 15.15 2.72
N LEU A 127 -7.35 14.82 3.98
CA LEU A 127 -6.77 13.66 4.64
C LEU A 127 -7.59 12.39 4.46
N LYS A 128 -8.92 12.47 4.27
CA LYS A 128 -9.76 11.29 4.04
C LYS A 128 -9.24 10.49 2.86
N ASP A 129 -8.93 11.14 1.74
CA ASP A 129 -8.40 10.47 0.55
C ASP A 129 -7.04 9.79 0.79
N LYS A 130 -6.17 10.42 1.60
CA LYS A 130 -4.84 9.88 1.93
C LYS A 130 -4.95 8.68 2.90
N LEU A 131 -5.77 8.82 3.94
CA LEU A 131 -6.00 7.78 4.94
C LEU A 131 -6.72 6.56 4.37
N LEU A 132 -7.66 6.77 3.44
CA LEU A 132 -8.33 5.67 2.73
C LEU A 132 -7.36 4.89 1.83
N LYS A 133 -6.38 5.56 1.20
CA LYS A 133 -5.32 4.88 0.45
C LYS A 133 -4.37 4.11 1.36
N GLU A 134 -4.00 4.67 2.53
CA GLU A 134 -3.17 3.95 3.50
C GLU A 134 -3.88 2.73 4.10
N SER A 135 -5.14 2.88 4.51
CA SER A 135 -5.94 1.77 5.02
C SER A 135 -6.31 0.76 3.94
N GLY A 136 -6.53 1.22 2.70
CA GLY A 136 -6.71 0.38 1.52
C GLY A 136 -5.46 -0.40 1.14
N ALA A 137 -4.27 0.21 1.23
CA ALA A 137 -2.98 -0.47 1.01
C ALA A 137 -2.66 -1.47 2.13
N VAL A 138 -3.07 -1.20 3.37
CA VAL A 138 -3.00 -2.20 4.46
C VAL A 138 -4.01 -3.31 4.23
N SER A 139 -5.21 -3.01 3.71
CA SER A 139 -6.21 -4.02 3.34
C SER A 139 -5.80 -4.81 2.08
N GLU A 140 -5.03 -4.24 1.15
CA GLU A 140 -4.46 -4.93 -0.01
C GLU A 140 -3.20 -5.68 0.37
N ALA A 141 -2.42 -5.26 1.37
CA ALA A 141 -1.30 -6.02 1.91
C ALA A 141 -1.78 -7.19 2.79
N ILE A 142 -2.88 -7.00 3.54
CA ILE A 142 -3.55 -8.05 4.32
C ILE A 142 -4.37 -8.95 3.38
N ALA A 143 -5.06 -8.40 2.38
CA ALA A 143 -5.71 -9.21 1.35
C ALA A 143 -4.69 -9.88 0.43
N ALA A 144 -3.50 -9.33 0.16
CA ALA A 144 -2.45 -10.03 -0.58
C ALA A 144 -1.72 -11.06 0.28
N SER A 145 -1.68 -10.91 1.61
CA SER A 145 -1.17 -11.96 2.51
C SER A 145 -2.21 -13.04 2.84
N ILE A 146 -3.51 -12.74 2.75
CA ILE A 146 -4.60 -13.72 2.91
C ILE A 146 -5.00 -14.36 1.56
N GLN A 147 -4.92 -13.63 0.44
CA GLN A 147 -5.12 -14.13 -0.94
C GLN A 147 -3.80 -14.59 -1.59
N GLY A 148 -2.67 -14.47 -0.89
CA GLY A 148 -1.37 -15.07 -1.25
C GLY A 148 -1.29 -16.58 -1.04
N GLN A 149 -2.40 -17.24 -0.71
CA GLN A 149 -2.55 -18.70 -0.79
C GLN A 149 -3.43 -19.13 -1.98
N THR A 150 -3.30 -18.46 -3.12
CA THR A 150 -3.46 -19.20 -4.39
C THR A 150 -2.13 -19.87 -4.71
N VAL A 151 -2.09 -21.18 -4.48
CA VAL A 151 -1.03 -22.10 -4.88
C VAL A 151 -0.70 -21.87 -6.36
N GLY A 152 0.37 -21.12 -6.68
CA GLY A 152 0.84 -21.00 -8.07
C GLY A 152 1.83 -19.89 -8.41
N GLU A 153 1.75 -18.71 -7.79
CA GLU A 153 2.53 -17.55 -8.24
C GLU A 153 3.47 -17.02 -7.14
N ASN A 154 4.78 -17.24 -7.34
CA ASN A 154 5.82 -16.73 -6.44
C ASN A 154 5.75 -15.19 -6.37
N PRO A 155 5.77 -14.57 -5.19
CA PRO A 155 5.75 -13.10 -5.03
C PRO A 155 6.95 -12.40 -5.69
N ILE A 156 8.07 -13.10 -5.77
CA ILE A 156 9.27 -12.65 -6.49
C ILE A 156 8.99 -12.46 -8.00
N ARG A 157 8.00 -13.17 -8.56
CA ARG A 157 7.63 -13.06 -9.97
C ARG A 157 6.89 -11.77 -10.29
N SER A 158 5.93 -11.38 -9.44
CA SER A 158 5.18 -10.13 -9.63
C SER A 158 6.10 -8.92 -9.48
N GLU A 159 6.96 -8.90 -8.45
CA GLU A 159 7.92 -7.80 -8.23
C GLU A 159 8.89 -7.63 -9.40
N ALA A 160 9.39 -8.73 -9.97
CA ALA A 160 10.30 -8.69 -11.11
C ALA A 160 9.61 -8.21 -12.40
N LEU A 161 8.33 -8.51 -12.60
CA LEU A 161 7.57 -8.00 -13.75
C LEU A 161 7.36 -6.49 -13.64
N ASP A 162 7.02 -6.00 -12.45
CA ASP A 162 6.79 -4.58 -12.24
C ASP A 162 8.08 -3.77 -12.43
N ALA A 163 9.22 -4.30 -11.99
CA ALA A 163 10.54 -3.71 -12.28
C ALA A 163 10.86 -3.68 -13.78
N LEU A 164 10.54 -4.75 -14.54
CA LEU A 164 10.75 -4.81 -15.98
C LEU A 164 9.84 -3.85 -16.76
N LEU A 165 8.60 -3.68 -16.29
CA LEU A 165 7.67 -2.70 -16.86
C LEU A 165 8.13 -1.27 -16.58
N ALA A 166 8.65 -0.99 -15.38
CA ALA A 166 9.22 0.31 -15.02
C ALA A 166 10.46 0.67 -15.87
N LEU A 167 11.21 -0.33 -16.33
CA LEU A 167 12.34 -0.17 -17.26
C LEU A 167 11.91 -0.02 -18.74
N GLY A 168 10.60 -0.11 -19.03
CA GLY A 168 10.04 0.12 -20.38
C GLY A 168 9.95 -1.14 -21.26
N PHE A 169 10.10 -2.34 -20.71
CA PHE A 169 9.94 -3.58 -21.48
C PHE A 169 8.48 -3.95 -21.71
N ASN A 170 8.19 -4.59 -22.85
CA ASN A 170 6.83 -5.05 -23.17
C ASN A 170 6.43 -6.25 -22.30
N LYS A 171 5.25 -6.17 -21.67
CA LYS A 171 4.67 -7.19 -20.76
C LYS A 171 4.74 -8.63 -21.29
N ILE A 172 4.43 -8.84 -22.58
CA ILE A 172 4.37 -10.18 -23.18
C ILE A 172 5.78 -10.77 -23.34
N LYS A 173 6.78 -9.96 -23.67
CA LYS A 173 8.17 -10.39 -23.77
C LYS A 173 8.77 -10.65 -22.39
N ALA A 174 8.55 -9.73 -21.44
CA ALA A 174 9.02 -9.84 -20.06
C ALA A 174 8.51 -11.12 -19.38
N GLN A 175 7.23 -11.45 -19.53
CA GLN A 175 6.65 -12.69 -18.98
C GLN A 175 7.29 -13.95 -19.58
N LYS A 176 7.53 -13.94 -20.90
CA LYS A 176 8.10 -15.09 -21.61
C LYS A 176 9.54 -15.36 -21.18
N ASP A 177 10.33 -14.31 -21.03
CA ASP A 177 11.73 -14.42 -20.61
C ASP A 177 11.84 -14.77 -19.13
N GLN A 178 10.97 -14.24 -18.28
CA GLN A 178 10.87 -14.63 -16.88
C GLN A 178 10.53 -16.12 -16.71
N ASN A 179 9.56 -16.64 -17.48
CA ASN A 179 9.21 -18.06 -17.47
C ASN A 179 10.37 -18.96 -17.91
N ARG A 180 11.20 -18.51 -18.86
CA ARG A 180 12.42 -19.23 -19.28
C ARG A 180 13.47 -19.28 -18.17
N ILE A 181 13.72 -18.15 -17.51
CA ILE A 181 14.69 -18.07 -16.41
C ILE A 181 14.25 -18.95 -15.23
N LEU A 182 12.96 -18.93 -14.89
CA LEU A 182 12.40 -19.77 -13.83
C LEU A 182 12.49 -21.27 -14.17
N ALA A 183 12.27 -21.64 -15.43
CA ALA A 183 12.44 -23.02 -15.89
C ALA A 183 13.91 -23.48 -15.78
N MET A 184 14.87 -22.61 -16.12
CA MET A 184 16.30 -22.90 -15.94
C MET A 184 16.69 -22.98 -14.47
N GLN A 185 16.18 -22.09 -13.60
CA GLN A 185 16.43 -22.17 -12.16
C GLN A 185 15.84 -23.43 -11.53
N ALA A 186 14.68 -23.91 -11.99
CA ALA A 186 14.09 -25.15 -11.51
C ALA A 186 14.95 -26.37 -11.87
N LEU A 187 15.54 -26.39 -13.07
CA LEU A 187 16.50 -27.42 -13.49
C LEU A 187 17.80 -27.38 -12.67
N ILE A 188 18.31 -26.18 -12.37
CA ILE A 188 19.52 -26.04 -11.55
C ILE A 188 19.24 -26.47 -10.10
N LYS A 189 18.08 -26.10 -9.54
CA LYS A 189 17.67 -26.53 -8.19
C LYS A 189 17.48 -28.03 -8.09
N SER A 190 16.86 -28.68 -9.07
CA SER A 190 16.69 -30.14 -9.07
C SER A 190 18.04 -30.86 -9.20
N PHE A 191 18.95 -30.32 -10.02
CA PHE A 191 20.30 -30.85 -10.18
C PHE A 191 21.14 -30.68 -8.90
N LEU A 192 21.11 -29.50 -8.27
CA LEU A 192 21.77 -29.25 -6.99
C LEU A 192 21.19 -30.10 -5.86
N PHE A 193 19.86 -30.24 -5.79
CA PHE A 193 19.21 -31.06 -4.77
C PHE A 193 19.58 -32.54 -4.95
N SER A 194 19.59 -33.04 -6.19
CA SER A 194 20.06 -34.39 -6.51
C SER A 194 21.56 -34.58 -6.19
N ALA A 195 22.41 -33.59 -6.48
CA ALA A 195 23.85 -33.66 -6.23
C ALA A 195 24.18 -33.61 -4.73
N VAL A 196 23.48 -32.77 -3.96
CA VAL A 196 23.60 -32.70 -2.50
C VAL A 196 23.12 -33.99 -1.84
N ILE A 197 22.01 -34.57 -2.32
CA ILE A 197 21.55 -35.89 -1.86
C ILE A 197 22.60 -36.97 -2.16
N LEU A 198 23.23 -36.95 -3.35
CA LEU A 198 24.28 -37.91 -3.68
C LEU A 198 25.52 -37.76 -2.79
N LEU A 199 25.92 -36.52 -2.47
CA LEU A 199 27.03 -36.22 -1.57
C LEU A 199 26.75 -36.63 -0.12
N LEU A 200 25.52 -36.44 0.35
CA LEU A 200 25.09 -36.84 1.71
C LEU A 200 24.92 -38.37 1.82
N LEU A 201 24.40 -39.03 0.79
CA LEU A 201 24.27 -40.49 0.77
C LEU A 201 25.61 -41.21 0.50
N GLY A 202 26.57 -40.51 -0.12
CA GLY A 202 27.93 -41.02 -0.38
C GLY A 202 28.83 -41.10 0.86
N GLN A 203 28.49 -40.42 1.96
CA GLN A 203 29.21 -40.53 3.25
C GLN A 203 28.55 -41.51 4.23
N SER A 204 27.43 -42.12 3.86
CA SER A 204 26.72 -43.07 4.71
C SER A 204 26.23 -44.25 3.89
N ALA A 205 27.18 -44.99 3.31
CA ALA A 205 26.97 -46.39 2.99
C ALA A 205 26.89 -47.19 4.30
N CYS A 206 25.76 -47.07 4.98
CA CYS A 206 25.08 -48.10 5.76
C CYS A 206 23.93 -47.44 6.52
N ARG A 207 22.73 -48.03 6.40
CA ARG A 207 21.58 -47.90 7.30
C ARG A 207 20.49 -46.87 6.94
N TYR A 208 19.65 -47.16 5.95
CA TYR A 208 18.29 -47.73 6.18
C TYR A 208 17.47 -47.72 4.88
N PRO A 209 16.61 -48.74 4.67
CA PRO A 209 15.86 -48.94 3.43
C PRO A 209 14.45 -48.35 3.56
N TYR A 210 14.04 -47.46 2.66
CA TYR A 210 12.61 -47.26 2.37
C TYR A 210 12.39 -47.00 0.89
N TYR A 211 12.20 -48.11 0.16
CA TYR A 211 11.69 -48.14 -1.20
C TYR A 211 10.19 -48.52 -1.16
N THR A 212 9.37 -47.49 -1.28
CA THR A 212 8.02 -47.36 -1.90
C THR A 212 7.00 -48.51 -1.90
N PRO A 213 5.71 -48.14 -1.70
CA PRO A 213 4.62 -48.68 -2.52
C PRO A 213 3.79 -47.64 -3.28
N GLN A 214 4.14 -46.34 -3.31
CA GLN A 214 3.33 -45.31 -3.99
C GLN A 214 3.67 -45.07 -5.48
N ALA A 215 4.85 -45.49 -5.96
CA ALA A 215 5.24 -45.26 -7.37
C ALA A 215 4.47 -46.14 -8.39
N LYS A 216 3.96 -47.32 -7.97
CA LYS A 216 3.12 -48.17 -8.84
C LYS A 216 1.68 -47.66 -8.94
N MET A 217 1.15 -47.00 -7.89
CA MET A 217 -0.19 -46.41 -7.93
C MET A 217 -0.26 -45.15 -8.81
N ALA A 218 0.78 -44.31 -8.78
CA ALA A 218 0.84 -43.11 -9.63
C ALA A 218 0.89 -43.42 -11.13
N ARG A 219 1.57 -44.52 -11.54
CA ARG A 219 1.60 -44.94 -12.95
C ARG A 219 0.27 -45.55 -13.41
N LYS A 220 -0.42 -46.30 -12.54
CA LYS A 220 -1.77 -46.82 -12.85
C LYS A 220 -2.80 -45.69 -12.98
N ALA A 221 -2.73 -44.66 -12.14
CA ALA A 221 -3.61 -43.50 -12.23
C ALA A 221 -3.41 -42.70 -13.53
N LEU A 222 -2.16 -42.42 -13.92
CA LEU A 222 -1.85 -41.70 -15.15
C LEU A 222 -2.22 -42.51 -16.42
N GLN A 223 -2.12 -43.83 -16.37
CA GLN A 223 -2.54 -44.71 -17.46
C GLN A 223 -4.07 -44.80 -17.57
N ALA A 224 -4.80 -44.77 -16.45
CA ALA A 224 -6.26 -44.73 -16.43
C ALA A 224 -6.81 -43.41 -17.00
N GLU A 225 -6.20 -42.28 -16.67
CA GLU A 225 -6.61 -40.95 -17.17
C GLU A 225 -6.35 -40.81 -18.68
N LYS A 226 -5.21 -41.32 -19.17
CA LYS A 226 -4.92 -41.37 -20.62
C LYS A 226 -5.87 -42.29 -21.38
N LYS A 227 -6.30 -43.40 -20.78
CA LYS A 227 -7.29 -44.32 -21.37
C LYS A 227 -8.70 -43.71 -21.39
N ALA A 228 -9.08 -42.98 -20.35
CA ALA A 228 -10.37 -42.26 -20.29
C ALA A 228 -10.46 -41.12 -21.32
N ARG A 229 -9.39 -40.33 -21.49
CA ARG A 229 -9.33 -39.30 -22.55
C ARG A 229 -9.41 -39.89 -23.96
N LYS A 230 -8.82 -41.06 -24.20
CA LYS A 230 -8.87 -41.72 -25.51
C LYS A 230 -10.26 -42.32 -25.81
N ALA A 231 -11.01 -42.74 -24.79
CA ALA A 231 -12.39 -43.19 -24.94
C ALA A 231 -13.37 -42.02 -25.19
N ALA A 232 -13.17 -40.87 -24.53
CA ALA A 232 -14.00 -39.68 -24.74
C ALA A 232 -13.84 -39.07 -26.14
N ALA A 233 -12.67 -39.23 -26.78
CA ALA A 233 -12.42 -38.76 -28.14
C ALA A 233 -13.01 -39.68 -29.24
N ALA A 234 -13.54 -40.87 -28.89
CA ALA A 234 -14.07 -41.84 -29.84
C ALA A 234 -15.60 -41.79 -30.01
N GLN A 235 -16.32 -41.01 -29.20
CA GLN A 235 -17.78 -40.84 -29.28
C GLN A 235 -18.14 -39.43 -29.75
N LEU A 236 -18.00 -39.19 -31.06
CA LEU A 236 -18.74 -38.16 -31.79
C LEU A 236 -19.18 -38.81 -33.11
N PRO A 237 -20.43 -39.33 -33.19
CA PRO A 237 -20.97 -39.75 -34.47
C PRO A 237 -21.27 -38.51 -35.32
N ALA A 238 -20.84 -38.59 -36.58
CA ALA A 238 -21.27 -37.71 -37.65
C ALA A 238 -22.78 -37.83 -37.88
N SER A 239 -23.45 -36.68 -38.04
CA SER A 239 -24.69 -36.58 -38.82
C SER A 239 -24.82 -35.16 -39.36
N ASP A 240 -24.48 -35.03 -40.65
CA ASP A 240 -24.96 -33.98 -41.54
C ASP A 240 -26.49 -33.94 -41.55
N THR A 241 -27.11 -32.76 -41.51
CA THR A 241 -28.17 -32.37 -42.47
C THR A 241 -28.53 -30.87 -42.36
N THR A 242 -28.17 -30.14 -43.42
CA THR A 242 -28.95 -29.17 -44.21
C THR A 242 -30.38 -28.78 -43.77
N ILE A 243 -30.68 -27.47 -43.77
CA ILE A 243 -31.90 -26.73 -44.23
C ILE A 243 -31.60 -25.23 -43.93
N ALA A 244 -31.23 -24.39 -44.90
CA ALA A 244 -32.05 -23.68 -45.90
C ALA A 244 -32.84 -22.46 -45.35
N ALA A 245 -32.36 -21.27 -45.76
CA ALA A 245 -33.01 -20.01 -46.17
C ALA A 245 -34.44 -19.64 -45.72
N SER A 246 -34.61 -18.35 -45.35
CA SER A 246 -35.66 -17.36 -45.73
C SER A 246 -35.43 -16.09 -44.86
N ASP A 247 -34.84 -15.00 -45.34
CA ASP A 247 -35.35 -13.87 -46.16
C ASP A 247 -36.43 -12.96 -45.51
N GLU A 248 -36.23 -11.64 -45.76
CA GLU A 248 -37.07 -10.44 -45.52
C GLU A 248 -37.13 -9.83 -44.10
N GLY A 249 -36.93 -8.53 -43.85
CA GLY A 249 -36.73 -7.38 -44.75
C GLY A 249 -36.48 -6.07 -43.96
N LEU A 250 -35.99 -5.07 -44.71
CA LEU A 250 -36.14 -3.59 -44.63
C LEU A 250 -36.38 -2.93 -43.25
N ASP A 251 -35.77 -1.80 -42.84
CA ASP A 251 -35.64 -0.55 -43.58
C ASP A 251 -34.79 0.51 -42.82
N GLN A 252 -34.04 1.31 -43.57
CA GLN A 252 -33.70 2.75 -43.41
C GLN A 252 -32.83 3.30 -42.25
N LEU A 253 -31.60 3.69 -42.64
CA LEU A 253 -30.85 4.89 -42.22
C LEU A 253 -31.51 6.18 -42.74
N PRO A 254 -31.26 7.36 -42.14
CA PRO A 254 -30.18 8.26 -42.63
C PRO A 254 -29.34 8.88 -41.48
N SER A 255 -28.00 8.92 -41.58
CA SER A 255 -27.17 10.10 -41.89
C SER A 255 -27.56 11.39 -41.12
N THR A 256 -26.69 12.00 -40.30
CA THR A 256 -25.51 12.78 -40.71
C THR A 256 -24.71 13.28 -39.48
N ASP A 257 -23.47 13.61 -39.77
CA ASP A 257 -22.27 13.83 -38.94
C ASP A 257 -22.16 15.20 -38.19
N PRO A 258 -21.07 15.43 -37.41
CA PRO A 258 -20.99 16.33 -36.25
C PRO A 258 -20.30 17.69 -36.51
N LYS A 259 -20.44 18.67 -35.59
CA LYS A 259 -19.39 19.68 -35.25
C LYS A 259 -19.75 20.68 -34.14
N ALA A 260 -18.89 20.70 -33.11
CA ALA A 260 -18.19 21.85 -32.51
C ALA A 260 -18.89 23.21 -32.30
N ARG A 261 -18.92 23.65 -31.03
CA ARG A 261 -18.48 24.96 -30.45
C ARG A 261 -19.10 25.05 -29.04
N GLY A 262 -18.37 25.15 -27.95
CA GLY A 262 -17.44 26.25 -27.63
C GLY A 262 -18.12 27.11 -26.56
N GLY A 263 -17.73 26.96 -25.29
CA GLY A 263 -18.22 27.78 -24.19
C GLY A 263 -17.75 29.23 -24.27
N GLN A 264 -18.29 30.10 -23.41
CA GLN A 264 -17.55 30.84 -22.37
C GLN A 264 -18.33 32.07 -21.83
N LYS A 265 -18.66 32.01 -20.53
CA LYS A 265 -18.50 33.04 -19.48
C LYS A 265 -19.31 34.38 -19.45
N ARG A 266 -19.85 34.57 -18.23
CA ARG A 266 -19.76 35.74 -17.31
C ARG A 266 -20.76 36.90 -17.48
N LYS A 267 -21.77 36.91 -16.61
CA LYS A 267 -22.40 38.12 -16.07
C LYS A 267 -21.47 38.73 -14.99
N ARG A 268 -20.97 39.94 -15.20
CA ARG A 268 -20.49 40.85 -14.14
C ARG A 268 -21.63 41.83 -13.83
N ILE A 269 -22.01 41.94 -12.57
CA ILE A 269 -22.75 43.10 -12.05
C ILE A 269 -21.71 43.93 -11.30
N SER A 270 -21.45 45.14 -11.81
CA SER A 270 -20.70 46.18 -11.13
C SER A 270 -21.69 47.26 -10.68
N SER A 271 -21.87 47.41 -9.37
CA SER A 271 -22.52 48.58 -8.78
C SER A 271 -21.43 49.48 -8.19
N LEU A 272 -21.36 50.70 -8.74
CA LEU A 272 -20.53 51.81 -8.33
C LEU A 272 -20.99 52.37 -6.96
N MET A 273 -20.00 52.67 -6.11
CA MET A 273 -20.02 53.77 -5.13
C MET A 273 -19.80 55.11 -5.86
N PRO A 274 -20.16 56.27 -5.28
CA PRO A 274 -19.20 56.99 -4.42
C PRO A 274 -19.80 57.70 -3.20
N GLN A 275 -18.88 58.04 -2.29
CA GLN A 275 -19.03 58.76 -1.03
C GLN A 275 -19.24 60.27 -1.22
N LEU A 276 -19.98 60.86 -0.29
CA LEU A 276 -19.71 62.13 0.40
C LEU A 276 -20.04 61.91 1.88
#